data_AF-A0A6P3HT28-F1
#
_entry.id   AF-A0A6P3HT28-F1
#
_cell.length_a   1.000
_cell.length_b   1.000
_cell.length_c   1.000
_cell.angle_alpha   90.00
_cell.angle_beta   90.00
_cell.angle_gamma   90.00
#
_symmetry.space_group_name_H-M   'P 1'
#
loop_
_entity.id
_entity.type
_entity.pdbx_description
1 polymer ?
#
loop_
_entity_poly.entity_id
_entity_poly.type
_entity_poly.pdbx_seq_one_letter_code
_entity_poly.pdbx_strand_id
1 'polypeptide(L)'
;MLTLQNWLSFYEKNYKFIGRVIGRFYGEDGLPTPELTQAEAMMTKGLEADRQELIEKQRFPPCNAEWSFIRGSRFWCSQQSGGVSRDWIGVPRKLFKPGVKPHCVCVRTTGPPSDQSPENPTHRNRGDLDHPNLGEYPGCPPLAITCSVPL
;
A
#
# COMPACT_ATOMS: atom_id res chain seq x y z
N MET A 1 10.13 15.04 -0.30
CA MET A 1 11.25 14.50 0.50
C MET A 1 11.77 13.18 -0.06
N LEU A 2 10.93 12.17 -0.31
CA LEU A 2 11.34 10.93 -0.98
C LEU A 2 12.03 11.13 -2.35
N THR A 3 11.55 12.07 -3.15
CA THR A 3 12.22 12.45 -4.41
C THR A 3 13.63 12.97 -4.19
N LEU A 4 13.86 13.75 -3.13
CA LEU A 4 15.18 14.27 -2.77
C LEU A 4 16.11 13.15 -2.29
N GLN A 5 15.58 12.20 -1.52
CA GLN A 5 16.32 10.98 -1.13
C GLN A 5 16.76 10.18 -2.37
N ASN A 6 15.86 9.99 -3.34
CA ASN A 6 16.19 9.27 -4.58
C ASN A 6 17.31 9.98 -5.37
N TRP A 7 17.25 11.31 -5.46
CA TRP A 7 18.32 12.10 -6.08
C TRP A 7 19.64 11.99 -5.31
N LEU A 8 19.60 12.09 -3.98
CA LEU A 8 20.79 11.95 -3.14
C LEU A 8 21.44 10.58 -3.37
N SER A 9 20.68 9.50 -3.25
CA SER A 9 21.16 8.13 -3.48
C SER A 9 21.67 7.92 -4.92
N PHE A 10 21.03 8.55 -5.92
CA PHE A 10 21.53 8.53 -7.29
C PHE A 10 22.90 9.20 -7.40
N TYR A 11 23.08 10.41 -6.84
CA TYR A 11 24.34 11.12 -6.94
C TYR A 11 25.46 10.45 -6.15
N GLU A 12 25.19 9.98 -4.92
CA GLU A 12 26.16 9.26 -4.09
C GLU A 12 26.64 7.96 -4.76
N LYS A 13 25.76 7.27 -5.47
CA LYS A 13 26.10 6.02 -6.17
C LYS A 13 26.90 6.28 -7.46
N ASN A 14 26.57 7.34 -8.20
CA ASN A 14 27.07 7.54 -9.55
C ASN A 14 28.22 8.56 -9.65
N TYR A 15 28.48 9.34 -8.60
CA TYR A 15 29.48 10.40 -8.61
C TYR A 15 30.38 10.33 -7.38
N LYS A 16 31.64 10.71 -7.56
CA LYS A 16 32.59 10.83 -6.46
C LYS A 16 32.18 12.00 -5.57
N PHE A 17 31.99 11.73 -4.28
CA PHE A 17 31.80 12.77 -3.28
C PHE A 17 33.08 13.61 -3.13
N ILE A 18 32.96 14.94 -3.29
CA ILE A 18 34.09 15.89 -3.21
C ILE A 18 33.99 16.88 -2.05
N GLY A 19 32.84 16.96 -1.38
CA GLY A 19 32.64 17.89 -0.27
C GLY A 19 31.17 18.25 -0.04
N ARG A 20 30.94 19.11 0.95
CA ARG A 20 29.62 19.63 1.34
C ARG A 20 29.47 21.06 0.84
N VAL A 21 28.23 21.45 0.55
CA VAL A 21 27.89 22.82 0.13
C VAL A 21 27.44 23.60 1.35
N ILE A 22 28.16 24.70 1.65
CA ILE A 22 27.79 25.65 2.69
C ILE A 22 26.43 26.26 2.34
N GLY A 23 25.49 26.26 3.28
CA GLY A 23 24.16 26.83 3.10
C GLY A 23 23.13 26.15 3.99
N ARG A 24 21.95 25.89 3.41
CA ARG A 24 20.78 25.42 4.17
C ARG A 24 20.99 24.13 4.96
N PHE A 25 21.85 23.24 4.50
CA PHE A 25 22.04 21.92 5.13
C PHE A 25 23.36 21.78 5.90
N TYR A 26 24.39 22.53 5.52
CA TYR A 26 25.71 22.49 6.16
C TYR A 26 26.23 23.90 6.44
N GLY A 27 26.76 24.13 7.64
CA GLY A 27 27.39 25.39 8.03
C GLY A 27 28.76 25.61 7.39
N GLU A 28 29.35 26.78 7.64
CA GLU A 28 30.73 27.11 7.24
C GLU A 28 31.77 26.20 7.92
N ASP A 29 31.44 25.66 9.09
CA ASP A 29 32.19 24.65 9.84
C ASP A 29 32.07 23.24 9.24
N GLY A 30 31.25 23.07 8.20
CA GLY A 30 30.95 21.78 7.57
C GLY A 30 30.03 20.88 8.40
N LEU A 31 29.51 21.37 9.54
CA LEU A 31 28.61 20.62 10.41
C LEU A 31 27.17 20.66 9.87
N PRO A 32 26.38 19.60 10.12
CA PRO A 32 24.98 19.56 9.75
C PRO A 32 24.18 20.63 10.51
N THR A 33 23.30 21.31 9.80
CA THR A 33 22.34 22.26 10.36
C THR A 33 21.10 21.54 10.91
N PRO A 34 20.31 22.17 11.79
CA PRO A 34 19.01 21.63 12.22
C PRO A 34 18.06 21.31 11.06
N GLU A 35 18.12 22.08 9.98
CA GLU A 35 17.33 21.87 8.76
C GLU A 35 17.66 20.53 8.08
N LEU A 36 18.93 20.12 8.08
CA LEU A 36 19.32 18.81 7.54
C LEU A 36 18.74 17.69 8.38
N THR A 37 18.87 17.77 9.71
CA THR A 37 18.31 16.77 10.63
C THR A 37 16.79 16.63 10.44
N GLN A 38 16.08 17.75 10.29
CA GLN A 38 14.65 17.74 10.02
C GLN A 38 14.33 17.10 8.65
N ALA A 39 15.11 17.44 7.62
CA ALA A 39 14.92 16.89 6.28
C ALA A 39 15.14 15.38 6.25
N GLU A 40 16.22 14.89 6.88
CA GLU A 40 16.52 13.47 7.03
C GLU A 40 15.41 12.73 7.79
N ALA A 41 14.93 13.27 8.90
CA ALA A 41 13.81 12.69 9.63
C ALA A 41 12.53 12.57 8.78
N MET A 42 12.22 13.58 7.96
CA MET A 42 11.08 13.51 7.03
C MET A 42 11.29 12.47 5.92
N MET A 43 12.53 12.29 5.43
CA MET A 43 12.86 11.27 4.43
C MET A 43 12.71 9.86 5.01
N THR A 44 13.25 9.61 6.21
CA THR A 44 13.12 8.33 6.91
C THR A 44 11.64 7.98 7.14
N LYS A 45 10.85 8.92 7.66
CA LYS A 45 9.41 8.71 7.86
C LYS A 45 8.68 8.43 6.54
N GLY A 46 9.07 9.09 5.45
CA GLY A 46 8.54 8.83 4.12
C GLY A 46 8.85 7.40 3.64
N LEU A 47 10.09 6.94 3.82
CA LEU A 47 10.51 5.60 3.41
C LEU A 47 9.78 4.50 4.19
N GLU A 48 9.57 4.72 5.48
CA GLU A 48 8.78 3.82 6.32
C GLU A 48 7.32 3.76 5.87
N ALA A 49 6.72 4.91 5.54
CA ALA A 49 5.36 4.97 5.01
C ALA A 49 5.22 4.24 3.66
N ASP A 50 6.14 4.48 2.72
CA ASP A 50 6.17 3.79 1.42
C ASP A 50 6.31 2.27 1.61
N ARG A 51 7.18 1.83 2.52
CA ARG A 51 7.34 0.40 2.84
C ARG A 51 6.06 -0.21 3.38
N GLN A 52 5.38 0.50 4.29
CA GLN A 52 4.13 0.04 4.87
C GLN A 52 3.02 -0.03 3.81
N GLU A 53 2.94 0.97 2.91
CA GLU A 53 2.00 0.97 1.80
C GLU A 53 2.26 -0.21 0.85
N LEU A 54 3.53 -0.53 0.56
CA LEU A 54 3.88 -1.70 -0.26
C LEU A 54 3.46 -3.02 0.40
N ILE A 55 3.73 -3.20 1.70
CA ILE A 55 3.30 -4.40 2.44
C ILE A 55 1.79 -4.55 2.39
N GLU A 56 1.07 -3.47 2.64
CA GLU A 56 -0.38 -3.46 2.61
C GLU A 56 -0.92 -3.70 1.21
N LYS A 57 -0.31 -3.15 0.17
CA LYS A 57 -0.66 -3.38 -1.23
C LYS A 57 -0.44 -4.84 -1.65
N GLN A 58 0.60 -5.49 -1.14
CA GLN A 58 0.81 -6.92 -1.39
C GLN A 58 -0.29 -7.77 -0.74
N ARG A 59 -0.73 -7.37 0.46
CA ARG A 59 -1.78 -8.06 1.20
C ARG A 59 -3.18 -7.81 0.64
N PHE A 60 -3.48 -6.55 0.34
CA PHE A 60 -4.76 -6.03 -0.11
C PHE A 60 -4.59 -5.25 -1.41
N PRO A 61 -4.25 -5.93 -2.52
CA PRO A 61 -4.06 -5.26 -3.79
C PRO A 61 -5.37 -4.60 -4.25
N PRO A 62 -5.31 -3.38 -4.82
CA PRO A 62 -6.49 -2.72 -5.37
C PRO A 62 -7.23 -3.59 -6.38
N CYS A 63 -8.57 -3.55 -6.33
CA CYS A 63 -9.39 -4.22 -7.35
C CYS A 63 -9.17 -3.58 -8.73
N ASN A 64 -9.40 -4.37 -9.78
CA ASN A 64 -9.72 -3.77 -11.07
C ASN A 64 -11.12 -3.14 -10.99
N ALA A 65 -11.32 -2.04 -11.70
CA ALA A 65 -12.57 -1.29 -11.66
C ALA A 65 -12.95 -0.75 -13.04
N GLU A 66 -14.24 -0.77 -13.33
CA GLU A 66 -14.84 -0.06 -14.46
C GLU A 66 -16.03 0.74 -13.94
N TRP A 67 -16.32 1.87 -14.56
CA TRP A 67 -17.47 2.68 -14.24
C TRP A 67 -18.17 3.12 -15.53
N SER A 68 -19.50 3.12 -15.50
CA SER A 68 -20.30 3.73 -16.55
C SER A 68 -21.52 4.40 -15.95
N PHE A 69 -22.01 5.44 -16.63
CA PHE A 69 -23.22 6.15 -16.21
C PHE A 69 -24.46 5.26 -16.16
N ILE A 70 -24.56 4.21 -16.97
CA ILE A 70 -25.76 3.35 -17.01
C ILE A 70 -25.69 2.25 -15.94
N ARG A 71 -24.50 1.69 -15.70
CA ARG A 71 -24.33 0.48 -14.87
C ARG A 71 -23.76 0.76 -13.48
N GLY A 72 -23.31 1.97 -13.21
CA GLY A 72 -22.54 2.29 -12.01
C GLY A 72 -21.14 1.70 -12.07
N SER A 73 -20.60 1.35 -10.90
CA SER A 73 -19.26 0.79 -10.74
C SER A 73 -19.28 -0.73 -10.78
N ARG A 74 -18.32 -1.36 -11.46
CA ARG A 74 -18.05 -2.79 -11.34
C ARG A 74 -16.60 -3.01 -10.92
N PHE A 75 -16.43 -3.82 -9.89
CA PHE A 75 -15.13 -4.20 -9.34
C PHE A 75 -14.90 -5.68 -9.55
N TRP A 76 -13.67 -6.09 -9.86
CA TRP A 76 -13.31 -7.50 -9.92
C TRP A 76 -11.87 -7.74 -9.51
N CYS A 77 -11.64 -8.98 -9.09
CA CYS A 77 -10.35 -9.49 -8.75
C CYS A 77 -9.93 -10.55 -9.77
N SER A 78 -8.64 -10.57 -10.09
CA SER A 78 -7.98 -11.58 -10.91
C SER A 78 -6.60 -11.89 -10.35
N GLN A 79 -5.88 -12.85 -10.91
CA GLN A 79 -4.48 -13.13 -10.52
C GLN A 79 -3.56 -11.90 -10.65
N GLN A 80 -3.97 -10.89 -11.43
CA GLN A 80 -3.28 -9.62 -11.56
C GLN A 80 -4.25 -8.46 -11.28
N SER A 81 -4.11 -7.80 -10.13
CA SER A 81 -4.94 -6.66 -9.75
C SER A 81 -4.08 -5.63 -9.01
N GLY A 82 -4.31 -4.34 -9.25
CA GLY A 82 -3.56 -3.27 -8.58
C GLY A 82 -2.04 -3.28 -8.84
N GLY A 83 -1.58 -3.92 -9.92
CA GLY A 83 -0.16 -4.09 -10.23
C GLY A 83 0.55 -5.19 -9.41
N VAL A 84 -0.20 -6.05 -8.72
CA VAL A 84 0.32 -7.20 -7.97
C VAL A 84 -0.09 -8.50 -8.68
N SER A 85 0.89 -9.37 -8.92
CA SER A 85 0.68 -10.73 -9.45
C SER A 85 0.72 -11.75 -8.32
N ARG A 86 -0.24 -12.68 -8.32
CA ARG A 86 -0.48 -13.61 -7.21
C ARG A 86 -1.09 -14.92 -7.73
N ASP A 87 -0.99 -15.97 -6.92
CA ASP A 87 -1.51 -17.32 -7.19
C ASP A 87 -3.00 -17.49 -6.84
N TRP A 88 -3.63 -16.47 -6.24
CA TRP A 88 -5.05 -16.47 -5.87
C TRP A 88 -5.81 -15.28 -6.47
N ILE A 89 -7.11 -15.47 -6.72
CA ILE A 89 -8.00 -14.44 -7.27
C ILE A 89 -8.62 -13.59 -6.15
N GLY A 90 -9.22 -14.25 -5.16
CA GLY A 90 -9.87 -13.58 -4.04
C GLY A 90 -11.14 -12.81 -4.43
N VAL A 91 -11.63 -11.99 -3.52
CA VAL A 91 -12.93 -11.32 -3.65
C VAL A 91 -12.83 -9.81 -3.41
N PRO A 92 -13.63 -8.98 -4.09
CA PRO A 92 -13.70 -7.55 -3.81
C PRO A 92 -14.25 -7.26 -2.41
N ARG A 93 -13.55 -6.40 -1.65
CA ARG A 93 -14.00 -5.86 -0.36
C ARG A 93 -13.69 -4.36 -0.27
N LYS A 94 -14.45 -3.65 0.56
CA LYS A 94 -14.15 -2.27 0.96
C LYS A 94 -13.13 -2.31 2.09
N LEU A 95 -11.97 -1.67 1.91
CA LEU A 95 -11.01 -1.45 2.98
C LEU A 95 -11.24 -0.07 3.59
N PHE A 96 -11.50 -0.03 4.89
CA PHE A 96 -11.72 1.19 5.66
C PHE A 96 -10.43 1.64 6.33
N LYS A 97 -10.06 2.91 6.15
CA LYS A 97 -8.94 3.53 6.86
C LYS A 97 -9.34 4.89 7.41
N PRO A 98 -8.88 5.27 8.61
CA PRO A 98 -9.09 6.61 9.12
C PRO A 98 -8.59 7.68 8.14
N GLY A 99 -9.42 8.71 7.89
CA GLY A 99 -9.05 9.85 7.03
C GLY A 99 -9.06 9.59 5.53
N VAL A 100 -9.40 8.37 5.06
CA VAL A 100 -9.45 8.03 3.63
C VAL A 100 -10.81 7.41 3.30
N LYS A 101 -11.34 7.72 2.11
CA LYS A 101 -12.55 7.06 1.62
C LYS A 101 -12.31 5.56 1.47
N PRO A 102 -13.30 4.70 1.80
CA PRO A 102 -13.16 3.27 1.58
C PRO A 102 -12.90 2.98 0.10
N HIS A 103 -11.96 2.09 -0.17
CA HIS A 103 -11.59 1.71 -1.54
C HIS A 103 -11.65 0.19 -1.71
N CYS A 104 -11.74 -0.24 -2.96
CA CYS A 104 -11.82 -1.65 -3.28
C CYS A 104 -10.45 -2.33 -3.19
N VAL A 105 -10.38 -3.43 -2.47
CA VAL A 105 -9.21 -4.33 -2.42
C VAL A 105 -9.64 -5.77 -2.68
N CYS A 106 -8.71 -6.57 -3.20
CA CYS A 106 -8.87 -8.00 -3.37
C CYS A 106 -8.39 -8.73 -2.13
N VAL A 107 -9.23 -9.64 -1.62
CA VAL A 107 -9.02 -10.32 -0.33
C VAL A 107 -8.94 -11.82 -0.51
N ARG A 108 -7.90 -12.44 0.05
CA ARG A 108 -7.69 -13.88 -0.05
C ARG A 108 -8.75 -14.59 0.77
N THR A 109 -9.39 -15.59 0.17
CA THR A 109 -10.51 -16.33 0.79
C THR A 109 -10.09 -17.64 1.45
N THR A 110 -8.82 -18.04 1.29
CA THR A 110 -8.31 -19.34 1.73
C THR A 110 -6.97 -19.22 2.45
N GLY A 111 -6.64 -20.23 3.26
CA GLY A 111 -5.40 -20.32 4.02
C GLY A 111 -5.41 -19.49 5.30
N PRO A 112 -4.27 -19.42 6.02
CA PRO A 112 -4.15 -18.63 7.24
C PRO A 112 -4.27 -17.12 6.95
N PRO A 113 -4.75 -16.30 7.91
CA PRO A 113 -4.71 -14.85 7.81
C PRO A 113 -3.28 -14.33 7.68
N SER A 114 -3.08 -13.27 6.89
CA SER A 114 -1.73 -12.74 6.63
C SER A 114 -1.11 -12.01 7.84
N ASP A 115 -1.91 -11.62 8.84
CA ASP A 115 -1.44 -11.00 10.09
C ASP A 115 -1.06 -12.00 11.19
N GLN A 116 -1.36 -13.28 11.01
CA GLN A 116 -1.20 -14.29 12.04
C GLN A 116 -0.14 -15.30 11.63
N SER A 117 0.48 -15.93 12.64
CA SER A 117 1.34 -17.08 12.38
C SER A 117 0.55 -18.18 11.64
N PRO A 118 1.12 -18.79 10.58
CA PRO A 118 0.50 -19.92 9.89
C PRO A 118 0.16 -21.11 10.79
N GLU A 119 0.81 -21.20 11.95
CA GLU A 119 0.65 -22.30 12.91
C GLU A 119 -0.43 -22.03 13.97
N ASN A 120 -1.13 -20.90 13.90
CA ASN A 120 -2.18 -20.58 14.86
C ASN A 120 -3.39 -21.52 14.68
N PRO A 121 -3.66 -22.45 15.63
CA PRO A 121 -4.69 -23.49 15.45
C PRO A 121 -6.12 -22.94 15.44
N THR A 122 -6.30 -21.65 15.71
CA THR A 122 -7.61 -20.99 15.78
C THR A 122 -8.07 -20.39 14.44
N HIS A 123 -7.22 -20.42 13.40
CA HIS A 123 -7.59 -19.85 12.11
C HIS A 123 -8.59 -20.75 11.35
N ARG A 124 -9.57 -20.13 10.69
CA ARG A 124 -10.64 -20.85 9.97
C ARG A 124 -10.31 -21.18 8.51
N ASN A 125 -9.06 -21.02 8.09
CA ASN A 125 -8.61 -21.13 6.70
C ASN A 125 -9.38 -20.23 5.72
N ARG A 126 -9.82 -19.05 6.20
CA ARG A 126 -10.62 -18.07 5.44
C ARG A 126 -9.79 -16.93 4.84
N GLY A 127 -8.47 -17.12 4.75
CA GLY A 127 -7.53 -16.09 4.31
C GLY A 127 -7.67 -14.84 5.16
N ASP A 128 -7.83 -13.69 4.50
CA ASP A 128 -7.92 -12.38 5.14
C ASP A 128 -9.37 -11.85 5.27
N LEU A 129 -10.38 -12.68 5.03
CA LEU A 129 -11.79 -12.27 5.07
C LEU A 129 -12.25 -11.71 6.41
N ASP A 130 -11.64 -12.15 7.51
CA ASP A 130 -12.01 -11.77 8.88
C ASP A 130 -11.25 -10.52 9.37
N HIS A 131 -10.53 -9.81 8.48
CA HIS A 131 -9.82 -8.58 8.86
C HIS A 131 -10.82 -7.48 9.26
N PRO A 132 -10.62 -6.81 10.42
CA PRO A 132 -11.64 -5.95 11.05
C PRO A 132 -11.99 -4.71 10.22
N ASN A 133 -11.10 -4.27 9.34
CA ASN A 133 -11.31 -3.08 8.51
C ASN A 133 -11.87 -3.41 7.12
N LEU A 134 -12.38 -4.62 6.89
CA LEU A 134 -13.01 -5.01 5.64
C LEU A 134 -14.53 -4.97 5.74
N GLY A 135 -15.18 -4.55 4.65
CA GLY A 135 -16.63 -4.66 4.48
C GLY A 135 -17.03 -5.20 3.13
N GLU A 136 -18.18 -5.88 3.07
CA GLU A 136 -18.72 -6.41 1.83
C GLU A 136 -19.44 -5.33 1.00
N TYR A 137 -19.59 -5.60 -0.29
CA TYR A 137 -20.43 -4.78 -1.16
C TYR A 137 -21.88 -5.25 -1.06
N PRO A 138 -22.85 -4.35 -0.77
CA PRO A 138 -24.26 -4.71 -0.70
C PRO A 138 -24.72 -5.38 -2.01
N GLY A 139 -25.48 -6.47 -1.90
CA GLY A 139 -25.99 -7.21 -3.05
C GLY A 139 -24.95 -8.03 -3.83
N CYS A 140 -23.69 -8.06 -3.38
CA CYS A 140 -22.68 -8.93 -3.96
C CYS A 140 -22.58 -10.24 -3.17
N PRO A 141 -22.59 -11.42 -3.81
CA PRO A 141 -22.38 -12.68 -3.11
C PRO A 141 -21.03 -12.68 -2.37
N PRO A 142 -20.94 -13.22 -1.13
CA PRO A 142 -19.73 -13.11 -0.31
C PRO A 142 -18.46 -13.64 -0.99
N LEU A 143 -18.59 -14.68 -1.82
CA LEU A 143 -17.47 -15.29 -2.53
C LEU A 143 -17.36 -14.91 -4.02
N ALA A 144 -18.11 -13.91 -4.47
CA ALA A 144 -18.04 -13.46 -5.86
C ALA A 144 -16.71 -12.75 -6.15
N ILE A 145 -16.07 -13.13 -7.26
CA ILE A 145 -14.84 -12.49 -7.75
C ILE A 145 -15.11 -11.16 -8.46
N THR A 146 -16.38 -10.80 -8.66
CA THR A 146 -16.85 -9.59 -9.32
C THR A 146 -18.07 -9.05 -8.58
N CYS A 147 -18.10 -7.75 -8.32
CA CYS A 147 -19.22 -7.05 -7.69
C CYS A 147 -19.63 -5.84 -8.53
N SER A 148 -20.93 -5.68 -8.74
CA SER A 148 -21.52 -4.49 -9.38
C SER A 148 -22.22 -3.64 -8.34
N VAL A 149 -21.93 -2.35 -8.32
CA VAL A 149 -22.52 -1.35 -7.44
C VAL A 149 -23.28 -0.37 -8.33
N PRO A 150 -24.62 -0.43 -8.35
CA PRO A 150 -25.43 0.52 -9.10
C PRO A 150 -25.23 1.95 -8.57
N LEU A 151 -25.60 2.94 -9.40
CA LEU A 151 -25.59 4.35 -9.01
C LEU A 151 -26.53 4.66 -7.85
#